data_AF-A0ABD0MQL8-F1
#
_entry.id   AF-A0ABD0MQL8-F1
#
_cell.length_a   1.000
_cell.length_b   1.000
_cell.length_c   1.000
_cell.angle_alpha   90.00
_cell.angle_beta   90.00
_cell.angle_gamma   90.00
#
_symmetry.space_group_name_H-M   'P 1'
#
loop_
_entity.id
_entity.type
_entity.pdbx_description
1 polymer ?
#
loop_
_entity_poly.entity_id
_entity_poly.type
_entity_poly.pdbx_seq_one_letter_code
_entity_poly.pdbx_strand_id
1 'polypeptide(L)' 'MSGSKALGGARRRRTRCRRCQACMRTECGECHFCKDMKKFGGPGRMKQSCLLRQCTA' A
#
# COMPACT_ATOMS: atom_id res chain seq x y z
N MET A 1 -4.00 -42.70 3.29
CA MET A 1 -3.28 -41.88 2.30
C MET A 1 -3.78 -40.44 2.41
N SER A 2 -3.23 -39.67 3.35
CA SER A 2 -3.65 -38.29 3.61
C SER A 2 -2.97 -37.35 2.62
N GLY A 3 -3.72 -36.91 1.60
CA GLY A 3 -3.24 -35.99 0.58
C GLY A 3 -3.24 -34.54 1.07
N SER A 4 -2.07 -34.05 1.46
CA SER A 4 -1.83 -32.62 1.70
C SER A 4 -1.73 -31.87 0.37
N LYS A 5 -2.87 -31.46 -0.20
CA LYS A 5 -2.87 -30.51 -1.33
C LYS A 5 -2.53 -29.11 -0.80
N ALA A 6 -1.28 -28.69 -1.01
CA ALA A 6 -0.90 -27.28 -0.95
C ALA A 6 -1.65 -26.49 -2.04
N LEU A 7 -2.82 -25.96 -1.69
CA LEU A 7 -3.55 -25.00 -2.50
C LEU A 7 -2.68 -23.74 -2.58
N GLY A 8 -2.19 -23.42 -3.79
CA GLY A 8 -1.38 -22.24 -4.08
C GLY A 8 -2.02 -20.98 -3.51
N GLY A 9 -1.56 -20.57 -2.33
CA GLY A 9 -2.17 -19.48 -1.58
C GLY A 9 -1.80 -18.15 -2.20
N ALA A 10 -2.81 -17.42 -2.71
CA ALA A 10 -2.63 -16.03 -3.08
C ALA A 10 -1.93 -15.29 -1.94
N ARG A 11 -0.76 -14.69 -2.22
CA ARG A 11 0.04 -13.98 -1.22
C ARG A 11 -0.82 -12.91 -0.57
N ARG A 12 -1.24 -13.13 0.68
CA ARG A 12 -2.09 -12.20 1.41
C ARG A 12 -1.39 -10.85 1.47
N ARG A 13 -2.03 -9.81 0.93
CA ARG A 13 -1.52 -8.44 1.03
C ARG A 13 -1.56 -8.03 2.49
N ARG A 14 -0.43 -7.52 2.98
CA ARG A 14 -0.32 -7.03 4.35
C ARG A 14 -1.16 -5.77 4.53
N THR A 15 -1.99 -5.73 5.56
CA THR A 15 -2.75 -4.53 5.94
C THR A 15 -1.87 -3.56 6.70
N ARG A 16 -2.11 -2.25 6.53
CA ARG A 16 -1.41 -1.20 7.28
C ARG A 16 -1.74 -1.29 8.78
N CYS A 17 -0.77 -1.02 9.64
CA CYS A 17 -0.93 -1.15 11.09
C CYS A 17 -1.77 -0.03 11.73
N ARG A 18 -1.95 1.11 11.05
CA ARG A 18 -2.73 2.28 11.52
C ARG A 18 -2.25 2.91 12.84
N ARG A 19 -1.03 2.60 13.28
CA ARG A 19 -0.45 3.10 14.55
C ARG A 19 0.95 3.69 14.44
N CYS A 20 1.72 3.35 13.39
CA CYS A 20 3.04 3.95 13.19
C CYS A 20 2.94 5.36 12.60
N GLN A 21 4.00 6.16 12.77
CA GLN A 21 4.10 7.54 12.26
C GLN A 21 3.75 7.64 10.77
N ALA A 22 4.24 6.73 9.94
CA ALA A 22 3.92 6.72 8.51
C ALA A 22 2.42 6.44 8.22
N CYS A 23 1.74 5.64 9.04
CA CYS A 23 0.30 5.42 8.89
C CYS A 23 -0.52 6.67 9.25
N MET A 24 -0.11 7.36 10.31
CA MET A 24 -0.80 8.54 10.86
C MET A 24 -0.56 9.81 10.04
N ARG A 25 0.52 9.87 9.27
CA ARG A 25 0.81 11.00 8.38
C ARG A 25 -0.26 11.22 7.31
N THR A 26 -0.46 12.47 6.93
CA THR A 26 -1.18 12.88 5.72
C THR A 26 -0.34 12.60 4.47
N GLU A 27 -0.97 12.61 3.30
CA GLU A 27 -0.23 12.48 2.03
C GLU A 27 0.51 13.77 1.73
N CYS A 28 1.79 13.68 1.37
CA CYS A 28 2.62 14.87 1.19
C CYS A 28 2.30 15.69 -0.07
N GLY A 29 1.52 15.16 -1.01
CA GLY A 29 1.18 15.85 -2.27
C GLY A 29 2.31 15.91 -3.31
N GLU A 30 3.58 15.85 -2.89
CA GLU A 30 4.72 16.17 -3.76
C GLU A 30 5.51 14.95 -4.25
N CYS A 31 5.42 13.81 -3.56
CA CYS A 31 6.17 12.62 -3.96
C CYS A 31 5.62 12.00 -5.26
N HIS A 32 6.42 11.17 -5.92
CA HIS A 32 6.06 10.50 -7.18
C HIS A 32 4.69 9.80 -7.14
N PHE A 33 4.40 9.07 -6.05
CA PHE A 33 3.10 8.40 -5.88
C PHE A 33 1.96 9.36 -5.56
N CYS A 34 2.22 10.48 -4.88
CA CYS A 34 1.19 11.51 -4.67
C CYS A 34 0.85 12.20 -6.00
N LYS A 35 1.86 12.58 -6.78
CA LYS A 35 1.66 13.18 -8.11
C LYS A 35 0.90 12.28 -9.08
N ASP A 36 0.90 10.95 -8.89
CA ASP A 36 0.04 10.03 -9.65
C ASP A 36 -1.42 10.02 -9.18
N MET A 37 -1.76 10.41 -7.95
CA MET A 37 -3.13 10.30 -7.45
C MET A 37 -4.06 11.32 -8.12
N LYS A 38 -5.28 10.88 -8.48
CA LYS A 38 -6.30 11.72 -9.14
C LYS A 38 -6.62 13.00 -8.37
N LYS A 39 -6.67 12.97 -7.05
CA LYS A 39 -6.94 14.16 -6.21
C LYS A 39 -5.84 15.22 -6.26
N PHE A 40 -4.63 14.83 -6.66
CA PHE A 40 -3.51 15.72 -6.88
C PHE A 40 -3.28 15.99 -8.39
N GLY A 41 -4.27 15.70 -9.24
CA GLY A 41 -4.23 15.93 -10.68
C GLY A 41 -3.54 14.84 -11.52
N GLY A 42 -3.11 13.74 -10.88
CA GLY A 42 -2.39 12.66 -11.57
C GLY A 42 -3.26 11.67 -12.36
N PRO A 43 -2.65 10.83 -13.22
CA PRO A 43 -3.37 9.88 -14.07
C PRO A 43 -3.96 8.68 -13.31
N GLY A 44 -3.52 8.41 -12.07
CA GLY A 44 -4.06 7.37 -11.20
C GLY A 44 -3.73 5.94 -11.65
N ARG A 45 -2.60 5.75 -12.35
CA ARG A 45 -2.23 4.45 -12.94
C ARG A 45 -1.49 3.56 -11.95
N MET A 46 -0.70 4.14 -11.03
CA MET A 46 0.16 3.38 -10.13
C MET A 46 -0.58 2.83 -8.92
N LYS A 47 -1.61 3.55 -8.45
CA LYS A 47 -2.45 3.15 -7.31
C LYS A 47 -1.65 2.81 -6.04
N GLN A 48 -0.54 3.52 -5.82
CA GLN A 48 0.32 3.37 -4.64
C GLN A 48 0.00 4.44 -3.59
N SER A 49 0.27 4.12 -2.32
CA SER A 49 0.24 5.13 -1.26
C SER A 49 1.42 6.10 -1.36
N CYS A 50 1.29 7.28 -0.77
CA CYS A 50 2.40 8.22 -0.58
C CYS A 50 3.67 7.52 -0.04
N LEU A 51 4.85 7.91 -0.54
CA LEU A 51 6.15 7.38 -0.09
C LEU A 51 6.34 7.57 1.42
N LEU A 52 5.99 8.75 1.95
CA LEU A 52 6.11 9.06 3.38
C LEU A 52 5.10 8.32 4.26
N ARG A 53 4.20 7.55 3.64
CA ARG A 53 3.15 6.78 4.29
C ARG A 53 3.37 5.27 4.22
N GLN A 54 4.54 4.80 3.79
CA GLN A 54 4.83 3.36 3.78
C GLN A 54 4.86 2.80 5.21
N CYS A 55 4.05 1.77 5.46
CA CYS A 55 3.93 1.17 6.79
C CYS A 55 5.25 0.47 7.18
N THR A 56 5.75 0.77 8.38
CA THR A 56 7.01 0.22 8.92
C THR A 56 6.83 -1.04 9.76
N ALA A 57 5.59 -1.41 10.07
CA ALA A 57 5.28 -2.62 10.82
C ALA A 57 5.19 -3.83 9.89
#